data_AF-A0A1W9RDD8-F1
#
_entry.id   AF-A0A1W9RDD8-F1
#
_cell.length_a   1.000
_cell.length_b   1.000
_cell.length_c   1.000
_cell.angle_alpha   90.00
_cell.angle_beta   90.00
_cell.angle_gamma   90.00
#
_symmetry.space_group_name_H-M   'P 1'
#
loop_
_entity.id
_entity.type
_entity.pdbx_description
1 polymer ?
#
loop_
_entity_poly.entity_id
_entity_poly.type
_entity_poly.pdbx_seq_one_letter_code
_entity_poly.pdbx_strand_id
1 'polypeptide(L)'
;MTNVPFFAVLIDAFVGEVIFLILKTTKVSSIVAGISIFSYTAFHPIIHGAPLLKSHYYLLFRRWLLFWFDAESETTIRLIYLSIHVIAGIISGLIAWFLSEWLIQKIKEE
;
A
#
# COMPACT_ATOMS: atom_id res chain seq x y z
N MET A 1 21.16 -4.26 11.93
CA MET A 1 20.30 -3.43 11.06
C MET A 1 18.94 -3.29 11.72
N THR A 2 18.76 -2.31 12.61
CA THR A 2 17.55 -2.16 13.47
C THR A 2 16.59 -1.07 13.00
N ASN A 3 16.94 -0.29 11.96
CA ASN A 3 16.17 0.89 11.56
C ASN A 3 15.28 0.70 10.32
N VAL A 4 15.30 -0.49 9.71
CA VAL A 4 14.55 -0.78 8.46
C VAL A 4 13.05 -0.50 8.58
N PRO A 5 12.36 -0.85 9.68
CA PRO A 5 10.93 -0.54 9.84
C PRO A 5 10.65 0.96 9.91
N PHE A 6 11.53 1.72 10.55
CA PHE A 6 11.39 3.18 10.70
C PHE A 6 11.54 3.90 9.35
N PHE A 7 12.53 3.51 8.54
CA PHE A 7 12.71 4.10 7.21
C PHE A 7 11.57 3.77 6.26
N ALA A 8 10.98 2.58 6.34
CA ALA A 8 9.80 2.23 5.54
C ALA A 8 8.62 3.17 5.83
N VAL A 9 8.32 3.40 7.12
CA VAL A 9 7.25 4.32 7.53
C VAL A 9 7.54 5.76 7.12
N LEU A 10 8.80 6.21 7.20
CA LEU A 10 9.18 7.54 6.72
C LEU A 10 8.94 7.70 5.22
N ILE A 11 9.23 6.67 4.43
CA ILE A 11 9.00 6.71 2.98
C ILE A 11 7.50 6.71 2.68
N ASP A 12 6.71 5.92 3.40
CA ASP A 12 5.24 5.94 3.27
C ASP A 12 4.68 7.34 3.55
N ALA A 13 5.14 7.98 4.64
CA ALA A 13 4.74 9.34 4.99
C ALA A 13 5.17 10.36 3.93
N PHE A 14 6.40 10.26 3.42
CA PHE A 14 6.91 11.14 2.38
C PHE A 14 6.11 11.01 1.07
N VAL A 15 5.77 9.79 0.66
CA VAL A 15 4.94 9.53 -0.53
C VAL A 15 3.56 10.19 -0.37
N GLY A 16 2.93 10.00 0.80
CA GLY A 16 1.66 10.65 1.11
C GLY A 16 1.75 12.17 1.03
N GLU A 17 2.74 12.77 1.67
CA GLU A 17 2.96 14.22 1.69
C GLU A 17 3.12 14.80 0.28
N VAL A 18 3.98 14.21 -0.56
CA VAL A 18 4.20 14.66 -1.94
C VAL A 18 2.89 14.64 -2.74
N ILE A 19 2.09 13.59 -2.58
CA ILE A 19 0.80 13.45 -3.28
C ILE A 19 -0.18 14.54 -2.83
N PHE A 20 -0.27 14.79 -1.52
CA PHE A 20 -1.16 15.85 -1.00
C PHE A 20 -0.69 17.25 -1.37
N LEU A 21 0.62 17.51 -1.43
CA LEU A 21 1.16 18.79 -1.89
C LEU A 21 0.81 19.07 -3.35
N ILE A 22 0.88 18.05 -4.21
CA ILE A 22 0.62 18.18 -5.66
C ILE A 22 -0.89 18.24 -5.95
N LEU A 23 -1.66 17.32 -5.36
CA LEU A 23 -3.08 17.10 -5.71
C LEU A 23 -4.06 17.77 -4.73
N LYS A 24 -3.55 18.43 -3.69
CA LYS A 24 -4.32 18.99 -2.57
C LYS A 24 -5.08 17.92 -1.78
N THR A 25 -5.77 18.31 -0.71
CA THR A 25 -6.57 17.39 0.11
C THR A 25 -7.90 17.10 -0.56
N THR A 26 -7.95 16.06 -1.38
CA THR A 26 -9.16 15.62 -2.10
C THR A 26 -9.36 14.12 -1.93
N LYS A 27 -10.57 13.64 -2.24
CA LYS A 27 -10.85 12.19 -2.27
C LYS A 27 -9.88 11.45 -3.22
N VAL A 28 -9.62 12.04 -4.38
CA VAL A 28 -8.73 11.45 -5.39
C VAL A 28 -7.30 11.35 -4.87
N SER A 29 -6.77 12.40 -4.26
CA SER A 29 -5.42 12.36 -3.70
C SER A 29 -5.28 11.36 -2.56
N SER A 30 -6.32 11.21 -1.74
CA SER A 30 -6.36 10.20 -0.68
C SER A 30 -6.29 8.77 -1.22
N ILE A 31 -7.04 8.47 -2.30
CA ILE A 31 -6.99 7.18 -3.00
C ILE A 31 -5.61 6.96 -3.64
N VAL A 32 -5.09 7.95 -4.34
CA VAL A 32 -3.77 7.88 -4.98
C VAL A 32 -2.67 7.65 -3.94
N ALA A 33 -2.70 8.35 -2.82
CA ALA A 33 -1.78 8.16 -1.70
C ALA A 33 -1.85 6.72 -1.16
N GLY A 34 -3.07 6.21 -0.90
CA GLY A 34 -3.27 4.84 -0.45
C GLY A 34 -2.71 3.80 -1.42
N ILE A 35 -3.00 3.93 -2.72
CA ILE A 35 -2.45 3.04 -3.76
C ILE A 35 -0.91 3.11 -3.79
N SER A 36 -0.33 4.31 -3.78
CA SER A 36 1.12 4.50 -3.87
C SER A 36 1.85 3.92 -2.65
N ILE A 37 1.33 4.13 -1.44
CA ILE A 37 1.89 3.58 -0.20
C ILE A 37 1.82 2.04 -0.22
N PHE A 38 0.66 1.46 -0.53
CA PHE A 38 0.51 0.00 -0.56
C PHE A 38 1.27 -0.66 -1.72
N SER A 39 1.45 0.04 -2.84
CA SER A 39 2.30 -0.45 -3.93
C SER A 39 3.77 -0.40 -3.51
N TYR A 40 4.20 0.66 -2.83
CA TYR A 40 5.56 0.74 -2.31
C TYR A 40 5.84 -0.39 -1.31
N THR A 41 4.95 -0.70 -0.38
CA THR A 41 5.16 -1.81 0.56
C THR A 41 5.26 -3.17 -0.14
N ALA A 42 4.52 -3.37 -1.24
CA ALA A 42 4.64 -4.54 -2.10
C ALA A 42 6.02 -4.61 -2.80
N PHE A 43 6.59 -3.49 -3.22
CA PHE A 43 7.86 -3.45 -3.96
C PHE A 43 9.10 -3.22 -3.08
N HIS A 44 8.93 -2.75 -1.84
CA HIS A 44 10.01 -2.40 -0.91
C HIS A 44 11.05 -3.53 -0.75
N PRO A 45 10.68 -4.82 -0.62
CA PRO A 45 11.68 -5.88 -0.58
C PRO A 45 12.60 -5.89 -1.82
N ILE A 46 12.04 -5.71 -3.03
CA ILE A 46 12.80 -5.66 -4.29
C ILE A 46 13.75 -4.47 -4.29
N ILE A 47 13.27 -3.29 -3.89
CA ILE A 47 14.03 -2.04 -3.90
C ILE A 47 15.24 -2.13 -2.96
N HIS A 48 15.09 -2.80 -1.82
CA HIS A 48 16.16 -2.94 -0.82
C HIS A 48 17.01 -4.22 -0.98
N GLY A 49 16.97 -4.85 -2.16
CA GLY A 49 17.86 -5.97 -2.50
C GLY A 49 17.49 -7.32 -1.87
N ALA A 50 16.33 -7.41 -1.20
CA ALA A 50 15.75 -8.69 -0.81
C ALA A 50 14.89 -9.20 -1.99
N PRO A 51 15.25 -10.31 -2.65
CA PRO A 51 14.41 -10.82 -3.72
C PRO A 51 13.00 -11.06 -3.18
N LEU A 52 11.98 -10.44 -3.80
CA LEU A 52 10.56 -10.53 -3.39
C LEU A 52 10.15 -11.98 -3.10
N LEU A 53 10.65 -12.86 -3.96
CA LEU A 53 10.45 -14.31 -3.98
C LEU A 53 11.03 -15.03 -2.75
N LYS A 54 11.93 -14.42 -2.00
CA LYS A 54 12.48 -14.96 -0.74
C LYS A 54 11.85 -14.32 0.49
N SER A 55 10.98 -13.32 0.34
CA SER A 55 10.27 -12.79 1.50
C SER A 55 9.33 -13.86 2.04
N HIS A 56 9.38 -14.08 3.37
CA HIS A 56 8.54 -15.08 4.03
C HIS A 56 7.05 -14.87 3.73
N TYR A 57 6.60 -13.62 3.71
CA TYR A 57 5.22 -13.24 3.43
C TYR A 57 4.80 -13.52 1.98
N TYR A 58 5.65 -13.24 0.99
CA TYR A 58 5.34 -13.61 -0.41
C TYR A 58 5.27 -15.12 -0.57
N LEU A 59 6.17 -15.89 0.06
CA LEU A 59 6.15 -17.35 -0.01
C LEU A 59 4.88 -17.94 0.64
N LEU A 60 4.44 -17.40 1.77
CA LEU A 60 3.17 -17.78 2.39
C LEU A 60 1.98 -17.43 1.50
N PHE A 61 1.94 -16.21 0.96
CA PHE A 61 0.92 -15.79 0.01
C PHE A 61 0.86 -16.70 -1.22
N ARG A 62 2.02 -17.00 -1.82
CA ARG A 62 2.15 -17.91 -2.96
C ARG A 62 1.61 -19.30 -2.64
N ARG A 63 1.97 -19.87 -1.49
CA ARG A 63 1.48 -21.19 -1.05
C ARG A 63 -0.04 -21.19 -0.86
N TRP A 64 -0.57 -20.15 -0.23
CA TRP A 64 -2.01 -19.98 -0.05
C TRP A 64 -2.72 -19.84 -1.40
N LEU A 65 -2.17 -19.05 -2.33
CA LEU A 65 -2.76 -18.84 -3.64
C LEU A 65 -2.76 -20.13 -4.47
N LEU A 66 -1.65 -20.88 -4.48
CA LEU A 66 -1.54 -22.17 -5.17
C LEU A 66 -2.45 -23.26 -4.56
N PHE A 67 -2.83 -23.13 -3.29
CA PHE A 67 -3.78 -24.03 -2.65
C PHE A 67 -5.22 -23.79 -3.15
N TRP A 68 -5.59 -22.54 -3.40
CA TRP A 68 -6.96 -22.17 -3.83
C TRP A 68 -7.12 -22.08 -5.34
N PHE A 69 -6.05 -21.76 -6.06
CA PHE A 69 -6.04 -21.49 -7.48
C PHE A 69 -4.90 -22.25 -8.14
N ASP A 70 -5.16 -22.92 -9.25
CA ASP A 70 -4.13 -23.53 -10.07
C ASP A 70 -3.42 -22.45 -10.92
N ALA A 71 -2.76 -21.53 -10.24
CA ALA A 71 -2.06 -20.42 -10.85
C ALA A 71 -0.72 -20.92 -11.43
N GLU A 72 -0.74 -21.34 -12.69
CA GLU A 72 0.41 -21.99 -13.34
C GLU A 72 1.64 -21.07 -13.53
N SER A 73 1.45 -19.74 -13.57
CA SER A 73 2.54 -18.80 -13.88
C SER A 73 2.88 -17.85 -12.72
N GLU A 74 4.18 -17.68 -12.45
CA GLU A 74 4.68 -16.67 -11.49
C GLU A 74 4.22 -15.25 -11.83
N THR A 75 4.02 -14.95 -13.11
CA THR A 75 3.48 -13.67 -13.56
C THR A 75 2.06 -13.46 -13.06
N THR A 76 1.21 -14.49 -13.13
CA THR A 76 -0.16 -14.46 -12.61
C THR A 76 -0.17 -14.22 -11.10
N ILE A 77 0.67 -14.92 -10.34
CA ILE A 77 0.77 -14.77 -8.89
C ILE A 77 1.16 -13.34 -8.50
N ARG A 78 2.12 -12.74 -9.22
CA ARG A 78 2.53 -11.34 -9.00
C ARG A 78 1.43 -10.34 -9.34
N LEU A 79 0.70 -10.56 -10.43
CA LEU A 79 -0.41 -9.71 -10.82
C LEU A 79 -1.52 -9.74 -9.75
N ILE A 80 -1.84 -10.91 -9.21
CA ILE A 80 -2.83 -11.04 -8.14
C ILE A 80 -2.31 -10.34 -6.87
N TYR A 81 -1.05 -10.57 -6.50
CA TYR A 81 -0.43 -9.91 -5.35
C TYR A 81 -0.50 -8.38 -5.46
N LEU A 82 -0.11 -7.81 -6.61
CA LEU A 82 -0.17 -6.37 -6.86
C LEU A 82 -1.61 -5.86 -6.86
N SER A 83 -2.53 -6.60 -7.46
CA SER A 83 -3.96 -6.24 -7.49
C SER A 83 -4.54 -6.14 -6.08
N ILE A 84 -4.19 -7.08 -5.19
CA ILE A 84 -4.60 -7.03 -3.78
C ILE A 84 -4.05 -5.77 -3.10
N HIS A 85 -2.80 -5.40 -3.34
CA HIS A 85 -2.21 -4.18 -2.76
C HIS A 85 -2.86 -2.90 -3.30
N VAL A 86 -3.16 -2.85 -4.60
CA VAL A 86 -3.90 -1.73 -5.19
C VAL A 86 -5.29 -1.61 -4.57
N ILE A 87 -6.03 -2.72 -4.42
CA ILE A 87 -7.36 -2.72 -3.79
C ILE A 87 -7.27 -2.29 -2.33
N ALA A 88 -6.31 -2.82 -1.58
CA ALA A 88 -6.07 -2.43 -0.18
C ALA A 88 -5.74 -0.92 -0.08
N GLY A 89 -4.92 -0.41 -0.99
CA GLY A 89 -4.61 1.01 -1.10
C GLY A 89 -5.83 1.89 -1.40
N ILE A 90 -6.71 1.47 -2.31
CA ILE A 90 -7.97 2.17 -2.59
C ILE A 90 -8.84 2.23 -1.33
N ILE A 91 -9.03 1.09 -0.66
CA ILE A 91 -9.84 1.01 0.58
C ILE A 91 -9.24 1.91 1.66
N SER A 92 -7.93 1.84 1.87
CA SER A 92 -7.21 2.68 2.83
C SER A 92 -7.39 4.18 2.53
N GLY A 93 -7.24 4.58 1.27
CA GLY A 93 -7.44 5.97 0.86
C GLY A 93 -8.88 6.47 1.02
N LEU A 94 -9.87 5.60 0.79
CA LEU A 94 -11.28 5.92 1.05
C LEU A 94 -11.58 6.11 2.54
N ILE A 95 -11.02 5.24 3.40
CA ILE A 95 -11.14 5.37 4.85
C ILE A 95 -10.47 6.66 5.33
N ALA A 96 -9.26 6.95 4.85
CA ALA A 96 -8.53 8.16 5.20
C ALA A 96 -9.33 9.41 4.83
N TRP A 97 -9.87 9.47 3.61
CA TRP A 97 -10.74 10.57 3.17
C TRP A 97 -11.96 10.75 4.08
N PHE A 98 -12.66 9.66 4.39
CA PHE A 98 -13.84 9.69 5.27
C PHE A 98 -13.50 10.24 6.66
N LEU A 99 -12.41 9.77 7.26
CA LEU A 99 -11.95 10.23 8.57
C LEU A 99 -11.53 11.70 8.55
N SER A 100 -10.84 12.16 7.50
CA SER A 100 -10.47 13.57 7.34
C SER A 100 -11.69 14.48 7.24
N GLU A 101 -12.68 14.13 6.43
CA GLU A 101 -13.92 14.90 6.30
C GLU A 101 -14.71 14.92 7.62
N TRP A 102 -14.81 13.77 8.29
CA TRP A 102 -15.46 13.67 9.60
C TRP A 102 -14.79 14.57 10.65
N LEU A 103 -13.46 14.59 10.69
CA LEU A 103 -12.69 15.43 11.61
C LEU A 103 -12.88 16.93 11.31
N ILE A 104 -12.86 17.31 10.03
CA ILE A 104 -13.09 18.70 9.60
C ILE A 104 -14.49 19.18 9.99
N GLN A 105 -15.50 18.31 9.87
CA GLN A 105 -16.86 18.63 10.31
C GLN A 105 -16.91 18.82 11.82
N LYS A 106 -16.28 17.93 12.59
CA LYS A 106 -16.24 18.04 14.05
C LYS A 106 -15.61 19.33 14.54
N ILE A 107 -14.49 19.75 13.95
CA ILE A 107 -13.82 21.01 14.29
C ILE A 107 -14.70 22.24 14.00
N LYS A 108 -15.60 22.17 13.01
CA LYS A 108 -16.51 23.29 12.68
C LYS A 108 -17.73 23.37 13.60
N GLU A 109 -18.04 22.30 14.34
CA GLU A 109 -19.16 22.24 15.28
C GLU A 109 -18.78 22.80 16.68
N GLU A 110 -17.48 22.98 16.94
CA GLU A 110 -16.91 23.59 18.15
C GLU A 110 -16.70 25.11 18.00
#